data_AF-A0A7S2P426-F1
#
_entry.id   AF-A0A7S2P426-F1
#
_cell.length_a   1.000
_cell.length_b   1.000
_cell.length_c   1.000
_cell.angle_alpha   90.00
_cell.angle_beta   90.00
_cell.angle_gamma   90.00
#
_symmetry.space_group_name_H-M   'P 1'
#
loop_
_entity.id
_entity.type
_entity.pdbx_description
1 polymer ?
#
loop_
_entity_poly.entity_id
_entity_poly.type
_entity_poly.pdbx_seq_one_letter_code
_entity_poly.pdbx_strand_id
1 'polypeptide(L)'
;WMQVETHDGIRRVDKYAFHKCKSLRRINLRSAVEIGVMAFYECENLKVAEFGDKLEIIELGAFYECSSPKYLKLPSITTIETAAFWMCSALTDIEFSERLETIGGRAFRSCECLQRIAIPLKRDLFEIDVDMFDMYTQFHGCDQLVKVDLVGGIHKTVSSLHMESWRSEMEEEINRINQVLPDAQTRDKTGEIRQWIDTVLEKMDHFKAEHYRYVKEAITLLELALWKTRLGEKEDSSKEGRTKKAKVDAVSA
;
A
#
# COMPACT_ATOMS: atom_id res chain seq x y z
N TRP A 1 -24.99 30.18 9.62
CA TRP A 1 -24.02 29.18 9.12
C TRP A 1 -23.09 28.87 10.28
N MET A 2 -22.86 27.59 10.62
CA MET A 2 -22.00 27.22 11.74
C MET A 2 -20.66 26.71 11.21
N GLN A 3 -19.60 27.42 11.61
CA GLN A 3 -18.20 27.04 11.41
C GLN A 3 -17.62 26.77 12.79
N VAL A 4 -16.98 25.61 12.95
CA VAL A 4 -16.28 25.26 14.18
C VAL A 4 -14.78 25.30 13.88
N GLU A 5 -14.10 26.25 14.52
CA GLU A 5 -12.64 26.32 14.54
C GLU A 5 -12.17 25.60 15.80
N THR A 6 -11.45 24.49 15.61
CA THR A 6 -10.79 23.82 16.71
C THR A 6 -9.48 24.55 17.01
N HIS A 7 -9.17 24.74 18.30
CA HIS A 7 -7.86 25.23 18.72
C HIS A 7 -6.79 24.16 18.48
N ASP A 8 -5.54 24.59 18.22
CA ASP A 8 -4.37 23.76 17.90
C ASP A 8 -4.02 22.65 18.92
N GLY A 9 -4.71 22.61 20.07
CA GLY A 9 -4.56 21.62 21.12
C GLY A 9 -5.57 20.46 21.08
N ILE A 10 -6.57 20.48 20.19
CA ILE A 10 -7.56 19.40 20.13
C ILE A 10 -6.91 18.18 19.49
N ARG A 11 -6.55 17.20 20.33
CA ARG A 11 -5.93 15.93 19.93
C ARG A 11 -6.95 14.84 19.60
N ARG A 12 -8.12 14.87 20.22
CA ARG A 12 -9.17 13.89 20.03
C ARG A 12 -10.51 14.59 19.89
N VAL A 13 -11.33 14.15 18.93
CA VAL A 13 -12.75 14.50 18.89
C VAL A 13 -13.50 13.41 19.63
N ASP A 14 -14.20 13.76 20.70
CA ASP A 14 -14.88 12.77 21.53
C ASP A 14 -16.05 12.10 20.81
N LYS A 15 -16.39 10.91 21.31
CA LYS A 15 -17.55 10.14 20.87
C LYS A 15 -18.82 11.01 20.85
N TYR A 16 -19.54 10.98 19.73
CA TYR A 16 -20.76 11.77 19.49
C TYR A 16 -20.63 13.31 19.57
N ALA A 17 -19.43 13.89 19.56
CA ALA A 17 -19.23 15.33 19.81
C ALA A 17 -20.08 16.27 18.93
N PHE A 18 -20.32 15.91 17.67
CA PHE A 18 -21.10 16.67 16.69
C PHE A 18 -22.24 15.84 16.07
N HIS A 19 -22.71 14.81 16.77
CA HIS A 19 -23.76 13.91 16.30
C HIS A 19 -25.03 14.66 15.86
N LYS A 20 -25.52 14.36 14.64
CA LYS A 20 -26.68 14.98 13.96
C LYS A 20 -26.60 16.51 13.86
N CYS A 21 -25.40 17.09 13.82
CA CYS A 21 -25.25 18.54 13.71
C CYS A 21 -25.52 19.04 12.27
N LYS A 22 -26.80 19.15 11.91
CA LYS A 22 -27.26 19.56 10.58
C LYS A 22 -26.86 20.99 10.18
N SER A 23 -26.40 21.82 11.12
CA SER A 23 -25.95 23.19 10.82
C SER A 23 -24.46 23.30 10.50
N LEU A 24 -23.67 22.27 10.83
CA LEU A 24 -22.22 22.26 10.68
C LEU A 24 -21.87 22.16 9.19
N ARG A 25 -21.15 23.17 8.68
CA ARG A 25 -20.72 23.22 7.26
C ARG A 25 -19.23 23.09 7.06
N ARG A 26 -18.45 23.56 8.03
CA ARG A 26 -17.00 23.55 8.00
C ARG A 26 -16.49 23.17 9.39
N ILE A 27 -15.53 22.27 9.42
CA ILE A 27 -14.75 21.97 10.61
C ILE A 27 -13.25 21.95 10.29
N ASN A 28 -12.47 22.54 11.19
CA ASN A 28 -11.02 22.41 11.20
C ASN A 28 -10.64 21.25 12.14
N LEU A 29 -9.85 20.29 11.68
CA LEU A 29 -9.35 19.13 12.43
C LEU A 29 -7.82 18.98 12.22
N ARG A 30 -7.11 20.08 11.99
CA ARG A 30 -5.66 20.08 11.68
C ARG A 30 -4.78 19.55 12.81
N SER A 31 -5.23 19.66 14.06
CA SER A 31 -4.50 19.14 15.22
C SER A 31 -4.98 17.76 15.68
N ALA A 32 -6.10 17.28 15.14
CA ALA A 32 -6.72 16.05 15.60
C ALA A 32 -5.85 14.84 15.22
N VAL A 33 -5.60 13.99 16.21
CA VAL A 33 -4.92 12.70 16.08
C VAL A 33 -5.95 11.58 15.90
N GLU A 34 -7.10 11.72 16.54
CA GLU A 34 -8.15 10.70 16.57
C GLU A 34 -9.54 11.32 16.49
N ILE A 35 -10.43 10.67 15.72
CA ILE A 35 -11.84 11.04 15.62
C ILE A 35 -12.67 9.93 16.20
N GLY A 36 -13.39 10.26 17.28
CA GLY A 36 -14.12 9.30 18.08
C GLY A 36 -15.35 8.70 17.39
N VAL A 37 -15.83 7.58 17.97
CA VAL A 37 -17.01 6.86 17.48
C VAL A 37 -18.17 7.81 17.20
N MET A 38 -18.71 7.74 15.98
CA MET A 38 -19.89 8.51 15.56
C MET A 38 -19.79 10.03 15.82
N ALA A 39 -18.57 10.59 15.89
CA ALA A 39 -18.35 12.00 16.21
C ALA A 39 -19.13 12.98 15.30
N PHE A 40 -19.24 12.68 14.01
CA PHE A 40 -19.95 13.49 13.01
C PHE A 40 -21.15 12.78 12.39
N TYR A 41 -21.64 11.70 13.00
CA TYR A 41 -22.76 10.91 12.49
C TYR A 41 -23.96 11.79 12.06
N GLU A 42 -24.47 11.60 10.85
CA GLU A 42 -25.56 12.37 10.22
C GLU A 42 -25.30 13.90 10.15
N CYS A 43 -24.04 14.34 9.97
CA CYS A 43 -23.73 15.73 9.63
C CYS A 43 -23.96 16.00 8.12
N GLU A 44 -25.23 15.99 7.71
CA GLU A 44 -25.71 16.12 6.32
C GLU A 44 -25.26 17.41 5.59
N ASN A 45 -24.71 18.41 6.28
CA ASN A 45 -24.28 19.68 5.68
C ASN A 45 -22.76 19.92 5.71
N LEU A 46 -21.96 18.95 6.17
CA LEU A 46 -20.52 19.09 6.40
C LEU A 46 -19.67 19.11 5.10
N LYS A 47 -19.68 20.23 4.38
CA LYS A 47 -19.00 20.35 3.08
C LYS A 47 -17.47 20.37 3.15
N VAL A 48 -16.90 20.81 4.27
CA VAL A 48 -15.45 21.01 4.40
C VAL A 48 -14.97 20.48 5.73
N ALA A 49 -14.09 19.48 5.69
CA ALA A 49 -13.33 19.01 6.84
C ALA A 49 -11.84 19.12 6.51
N GLU A 50 -11.11 19.93 7.28
CA GLU A 50 -9.68 20.14 7.09
C GLU A 50 -8.89 19.23 8.04
N PHE A 51 -8.30 18.16 7.51
CA PHE A 51 -7.51 17.22 8.30
C PHE A 51 -6.05 17.62 8.37
N GLY A 52 -5.42 17.28 9.50
CA GLY A 52 -4.00 17.50 9.74
C GLY A 52 -3.11 16.38 9.22
N ASP A 53 -1.80 16.59 9.39
CA ASP A 53 -0.75 15.60 9.17
C ASP A 53 -0.53 14.66 10.36
N LYS A 54 -1.37 14.73 11.40
CA LYS A 54 -1.27 13.91 12.61
C LYS A 54 -2.47 12.99 12.82
N LEU A 55 -3.47 13.02 11.95
CA LEU A 55 -4.63 12.17 12.07
C LEU A 55 -4.23 10.72 11.78
N GLU A 56 -4.31 9.87 12.79
CA GLU A 56 -3.93 8.46 12.75
C GLU A 56 -5.17 7.56 12.68
N ILE A 57 -6.22 7.88 13.43
CA ILE A 57 -7.38 6.98 13.63
C ILE A 57 -8.71 7.69 13.36
N ILE A 58 -9.58 7.00 12.60
CA ILE A 58 -10.99 7.34 12.44
C ILE A 58 -11.81 6.15 12.94
N GLU A 59 -12.52 6.35 14.06
CA GLU A 59 -13.28 5.29 14.72
C GLU A 59 -14.63 5.01 14.05
N LEU A 60 -15.29 3.95 14.54
CA LEU A 60 -16.57 3.41 14.08
C LEU A 60 -17.58 4.51 13.73
N GLY A 61 -18.00 4.55 12.47
CA GLY A 61 -19.08 5.42 12.00
C GLY A 61 -18.82 6.92 12.18
N ALA A 62 -17.57 7.36 12.37
CA ALA A 62 -17.23 8.75 12.65
C ALA A 62 -17.89 9.77 11.71
N PHE A 63 -17.97 9.47 10.40
CA PHE A 63 -18.58 10.31 9.36
C PHE A 63 -19.77 9.61 8.66
N TYR A 64 -20.47 8.72 9.36
CA TYR A 64 -21.66 8.05 8.81
C TYR A 64 -22.69 9.08 8.33
N GLU A 65 -23.19 8.90 7.10
CA GLU A 65 -24.22 9.74 6.46
C GLU A 65 -23.90 11.25 6.48
N CYS A 66 -22.62 11.59 6.38
CA CYS A 66 -22.17 12.96 6.19
C CYS A 66 -22.23 13.35 4.71
N SER A 67 -22.60 14.61 4.42
CA SER A 67 -22.28 15.22 3.12
C SER A 67 -20.81 15.61 3.12
N SER A 68 -19.93 14.60 3.22
CA SER A 68 -18.48 14.71 3.35
C SER A 68 -17.86 15.62 2.28
N PRO A 69 -16.66 16.16 2.54
CA PRO A 69 -15.93 16.91 1.52
C PRO A 69 -15.74 16.06 0.26
N LYS A 70 -15.77 16.71 -0.91
CA LYS A 70 -15.58 16.05 -2.21
C LYS A 70 -14.23 15.35 -2.32
N TYR A 71 -13.20 15.97 -1.74
CA TYR A 71 -11.83 15.47 -1.75
C TYR A 71 -11.38 15.24 -0.31
N LEU A 72 -10.83 14.05 -0.06
CA LEU A 72 -10.33 13.65 1.24
C LEU A 72 -8.86 13.22 1.12
N LYS A 73 -7.96 14.00 1.73
CA LYS A 73 -6.53 13.67 1.83
C LYS A 73 -6.20 13.35 3.28
N LEU A 74 -5.74 12.12 3.53
CA LEU A 74 -5.40 11.64 4.87
C LEU A 74 -3.93 11.19 4.89
N PRO A 75 -2.98 12.13 5.06
CA PRO A 75 -1.56 11.89 4.84
C PRO A 75 -0.85 11.05 5.92
N SER A 76 -1.48 10.83 7.07
CA SER A 76 -0.88 10.07 8.19
C SER A 76 -1.78 8.99 8.78
N ILE A 77 -2.93 8.74 8.16
CA ILE A 77 -3.91 7.78 8.66
C ILE A 77 -3.31 6.37 8.68
N THR A 78 -3.53 5.67 9.79
CA THR A 78 -3.15 4.27 10.01
C THR A 78 -4.38 3.36 10.05
N THR A 79 -5.49 3.82 10.61
CA THR A 79 -6.67 3.00 10.86
C THR A 79 -7.96 3.73 10.49
N ILE A 80 -8.78 3.08 9.68
CA ILE A 80 -10.16 3.50 9.38
C ILE A 80 -11.06 2.37 9.83
N GLU A 81 -11.85 2.58 10.87
CA GLU A 81 -12.71 1.55 11.40
C GLU A 81 -13.99 1.34 10.56
N THR A 82 -14.75 0.31 10.94
CA THR A 82 -16.01 -0.08 10.32
C THR A 82 -16.96 1.10 10.13
N ALA A 83 -17.59 1.17 8.96
CA ALA A 83 -18.57 2.19 8.60
C ALA A 83 -18.13 3.66 8.71
N ALA A 84 -16.83 3.96 8.87
CA ALA A 84 -16.33 5.31 9.13
C ALA A 84 -16.88 6.39 8.18
N PHE A 85 -17.04 6.09 6.89
CA PHE A 85 -17.55 7.00 5.84
C PHE A 85 -18.77 6.41 5.09
N TRP A 86 -19.57 5.55 5.73
CA TRP A 86 -20.75 4.97 5.08
C TRP A 86 -21.75 6.07 4.67
N MET A 87 -22.26 6.01 3.43
CA MET A 87 -23.24 6.94 2.82
C MET A 87 -22.69 8.37 2.64
N CYS A 88 -21.37 8.51 2.49
CA CYS A 88 -20.75 9.76 2.10
C CYS A 88 -20.92 10.03 0.60
N SER A 89 -22.13 10.43 0.20
CA SER A 89 -22.53 10.56 -1.22
C SER A 89 -21.79 11.65 -2.00
N ALA A 90 -21.20 12.63 -1.32
CA ALA A 90 -20.49 13.74 -1.97
C ALA A 90 -18.99 13.47 -2.23
N LEU A 91 -18.44 12.38 -1.68
CA LEU A 91 -17.01 12.05 -1.76
C LEU A 91 -16.66 11.51 -3.14
N THR A 92 -15.74 12.16 -3.86
CA THR A 92 -15.32 11.78 -5.22
C THR A 92 -13.92 11.19 -5.26
N ASP A 93 -13.03 11.67 -4.40
CA ASP A 93 -11.62 11.34 -4.42
C ASP A 93 -11.08 11.15 -3.01
N ILE A 94 -10.39 10.03 -2.80
CA ILE A 94 -9.73 9.73 -1.53
C ILE A 94 -8.26 9.41 -1.76
N GLU A 95 -7.38 10.02 -0.97
CA GLU A 95 -5.95 9.77 -0.99
C GLU A 95 -5.46 9.38 0.41
N PHE A 96 -5.02 8.13 0.56
CA PHE A 96 -4.46 7.61 1.80
C PHE A 96 -2.93 7.69 1.82
N SER A 97 -2.38 7.56 3.03
CA SER A 97 -0.94 7.49 3.24
C SER A 97 -0.38 6.09 3.00
N GLU A 98 0.94 6.00 2.81
CA GLU A 98 1.66 4.71 2.81
C GLU A 98 1.59 3.99 4.18
N ARG A 99 1.24 4.73 5.24
CA ARG A 99 1.12 4.21 6.60
C ARG A 99 -0.20 3.51 6.86
N LEU A 100 -1.24 3.72 6.05
CA LEU A 100 -2.55 3.10 6.25
C LEU A 100 -2.39 1.57 6.36
N GLU A 101 -2.87 1.01 7.47
CA GLU A 101 -2.74 -0.39 7.83
C GLU A 101 -4.05 -1.13 7.62
N THR A 102 -5.17 -0.54 8.05
CA THR A 102 -6.46 -1.23 8.05
C THR A 102 -7.62 -0.32 7.61
N ILE A 103 -8.51 -0.90 6.80
CA ILE A 103 -9.80 -0.36 6.39
C ILE A 103 -10.88 -1.36 6.83
N GLY A 104 -11.67 -0.94 7.80
CA GLY A 104 -12.73 -1.73 8.42
C GLY A 104 -13.91 -1.99 7.49
N GLY A 105 -14.73 -2.97 7.86
CA GLY A 105 -15.90 -3.39 7.07
C GLY A 105 -16.83 -2.23 6.73
N ARG A 106 -17.36 -2.20 5.49
CA ARG A 106 -18.30 -1.15 5.03
C ARG A 106 -17.80 0.30 5.17
N ALA A 107 -16.49 0.54 5.37
CA ALA A 107 -15.96 1.88 5.65
C ALA A 107 -16.41 2.93 4.61
N PHE A 108 -16.53 2.57 3.34
CA PHE A 108 -16.93 3.46 2.24
C PHE A 108 -18.22 2.98 1.54
N ARG A 109 -19.06 2.19 2.23
CA ARG A 109 -20.28 1.66 1.62
C ARG A 109 -21.20 2.79 1.16
N SER A 110 -21.81 2.62 -0.01
CA SER A 110 -22.74 3.58 -0.63
C SER A 110 -22.15 4.99 -0.82
N CYS A 111 -20.84 5.09 -1.06
CA CYS A 111 -20.23 6.33 -1.55
C CYS A 111 -20.43 6.42 -3.07
N GLU A 112 -21.65 6.75 -3.50
CA GLU A 112 -22.08 6.66 -4.90
C GLU A 112 -21.26 7.51 -5.86
N CYS A 113 -20.73 8.66 -5.42
CA CYS A 113 -19.91 9.54 -6.26
C CYS A 113 -18.41 9.25 -6.21
N LEU A 114 -17.96 8.25 -5.46
CA LEU A 114 -16.54 7.95 -5.30
C LEU A 114 -15.98 7.44 -6.62
N GLN A 115 -15.10 8.22 -7.26
CA GLN A 115 -14.52 7.92 -8.57
C GLN A 115 -13.13 7.34 -8.49
N ARG A 116 -12.36 7.79 -7.49
CA ARG A 116 -10.94 7.48 -7.36
C ARG A 116 -10.54 7.24 -5.92
N ILE A 117 -9.75 6.20 -5.71
CA ILE A 117 -9.07 5.93 -4.43
C ILE A 117 -7.58 5.77 -4.66
N ALA A 118 -6.75 6.28 -3.75
CA ALA A 118 -5.33 6.00 -3.71
C ALA A 118 -4.99 5.22 -2.42
N ILE A 119 -4.63 3.95 -2.56
CA ILE A 119 -4.43 2.99 -1.45
C ILE A 119 -2.99 2.46 -1.42
N PRO A 120 -2.44 2.10 -0.23
CA PRO A 120 -1.15 1.46 -0.16
C PRO A 120 -1.20 -0.02 -0.55
N LEU A 121 -0.10 -0.55 -1.09
CA LEU A 121 0.02 -1.97 -1.39
C LEU A 121 0.38 -2.78 -0.13
N LYS A 122 -0.64 -3.30 0.57
CA LYS A 122 -0.49 -4.15 1.75
C LYS A 122 -1.46 -5.35 1.72
N ARG A 123 -0.99 -6.53 2.12
CA ARG A 123 -1.77 -7.79 2.13
C ARG A 123 -3.01 -7.73 3.03
N ASP A 124 -2.88 -7.09 4.19
CA ASP A 124 -3.91 -7.07 5.23
C ASP A 124 -4.65 -5.72 5.32
N LEU A 125 -4.67 -4.96 4.21
CA LEU A 125 -5.27 -3.63 4.18
C LEU A 125 -6.79 -3.64 4.49
N PHE A 126 -7.49 -4.69 4.07
CA PHE A 126 -8.93 -4.80 4.24
C PHE A 126 -9.26 -5.77 5.36
N GLU A 127 -9.97 -5.26 6.38
CA GLU A 127 -10.51 -6.10 7.44
C GLU A 127 -11.52 -7.08 6.83
N ILE A 128 -11.31 -8.38 7.08
CA ILE A 128 -12.23 -9.44 6.67
C ILE A 128 -13.22 -9.61 7.81
N ASP A 129 -14.43 -9.11 7.62
CA ASP A 129 -15.53 -9.43 8.53
C ASP A 129 -15.97 -10.88 8.23
N VAL A 130 -15.48 -11.81 9.05
CA VAL A 130 -15.71 -13.27 8.87
C VAL A 130 -17.14 -13.66 9.19
N ASP A 131 -17.92 -12.74 9.75
CA ASP A 131 -19.32 -12.94 10.11
C ASP A 131 -20.24 -12.32 9.04
N MET A 132 -20.85 -13.21 8.25
CA MET A 132 -21.97 -12.98 7.33
C MET A 132 -21.62 -12.50 5.92
N PHE A 133 -21.87 -13.39 4.94
CA PHE A 133 -22.17 -13.18 3.51
C PHE A 133 -21.59 -11.91 2.85
N ASP A 134 -20.84 -12.09 1.76
CA ASP A 134 -20.30 -11.16 0.71
C ASP A 134 -21.01 -9.80 0.41
N MET A 135 -22.12 -9.47 1.05
CA MET A 135 -22.95 -8.29 0.87
C MET A 135 -22.44 -7.02 1.60
N TYR A 136 -21.28 -7.09 2.26
CA TYR A 136 -20.83 -6.06 3.21
C TYR A 136 -19.38 -5.57 3.00
N THR A 137 -18.95 -5.53 1.75
CA THR A 137 -17.61 -5.08 1.36
C THR A 137 -17.41 -3.57 1.63
N GLN A 138 -16.14 -3.17 1.75
CA GLN A 138 -15.74 -1.78 2.04
C GLN A 138 -16.30 -0.78 1.03
N PHE A 139 -16.39 -1.17 -0.25
CA PHE A 139 -16.81 -0.31 -1.36
C PHE A 139 -18.14 -0.73 -2.00
N HIS A 140 -18.97 -1.51 -1.31
CA HIS A 140 -20.29 -1.90 -1.83
C HIS A 140 -21.14 -0.65 -2.16
N GLY A 141 -21.68 -0.55 -3.38
CA GLY A 141 -22.48 0.60 -3.82
C GLY A 141 -21.67 1.87 -4.15
N CYS A 142 -20.35 1.73 -4.36
CA CYS A 142 -19.53 2.80 -4.95
C CYS A 142 -19.55 2.68 -6.48
N ASP A 143 -20.69 2.93 -7.11
CA ASP A 143 -20.89 2.59 -8.53
C ASP A 143 -19.95 3.36 -9.46
N GLN A 144 -19.61 4.60 -9.13
CA GLN A 144 -18.72 5.46 -9.90
C GLN A 144 -17.23 5.17 -9.70
N LEU A 145 -16.85 4.23 -8.83
CA LEU A 145 -15.44 3.93 -8.56
C LEU A 145 -14.84 3.21 -9.77
N VAL A 146 -14.00 3.95 -10.49
CA VAL A 146 -13.41 3.54 -11.77
C VAL A 146 -11.89 3.46 -11.67
N LYS A 147 -11.29 4.24 -10.77
CA LYS A 147 -9.84 4.40 -10.70
C LYS A 147 -9.26 4.05 -9.33
N VAL A 148 -8.21 3.24 -9.32
CA VAL A 148 -7.43 2.91 -8.13
C VAL A 148 -5.98 3.29 -8.41
N ASP A 149 -5.44 4.21 -7.62
CA ASP A 149 -4.02 4.54 -7.64
C ASP A 149 -3.31 3.81 -6.49
N LEU A 150 -2.09 3.35 -6.75
CA LEU A 150 -1.25 2.77 -5.71
C LEU A 150 -0.28 3.82 -5.14
N VAL A 151 -0.32 4.00 -3.83
CA VAL A 151 0.68 4.74 -3.05
C VAL A 151 1.60 3.74 -2.33
N GLY A 152 2.82 4.10 -1.92
CA GLY A 152 3.67 3.16 -1.16
C GLY A 152 5.04 2.84 -1.75
N GLY A 153 5.76 3.81 -2.31
CA GLY A 153 7.14 3.60 -2.78
C GLY A 153 7.32 2.54 -3.86
N ILE A 154 6.25 1.96 -4.42
CA ILE A 154 6.31 0.91 -5.45
C ILE A 154 7.07 1.42 -6.66
N HIS A 155 6.84 2.67 -7.08
CA HIS A 155 7.63 3.29 -8.14
C HIS A 155 9.13 3.31 -7.84
N LYS A 156 9.54 3.48 -6.57
CA LYS A 156 10.94 3.38 -6.15
C LYS A 156 11.43 1.93 -6.20
N THR A 157 10.62 0.98 -5.73
CA THR A 157 10.96 -0.46 -5.76
C THR A 157 11.10 -0.96 -7.20
N VAL A 158 10.18 -0.61 -8.09
CA VAL A 158 10.24 -0.92 -9.52
C VAL A 158 11.43 -0.24 -10.20
N SER A 159 11.71 1.03 -9.86
CA SER A 159 12.91 1.73 -10.34
C SER A 159 14.22 1.10 -9.85
N SER A 160 14.21 0.43 -8.69
CA SER A 160 15.39 -0.24 -8.11
C SER A 160 15.68 -1.61 -8.71
N LEU A 161 14.75 -2.18 -9.50
CA LEU A 161 14.97 -3.42 -10.22
C LEU A 161 16.08 -3.22 -11.27
N HIS A 162 17.09 -4.09 -11.22
CA HIS A 162 18.25 -4.07 -12.10
C HIS A 162 17.96 -4.63 -13.51
N MET A 163 16.99 -5.53 -13.63
CA MET A 163 16.61 -6.13 -14.90
C MET A 163 15.51 -5.31 -15.57
N GLU A 164 15.77 -4.85 -16.79
CA GLU A 164 14.84 -4.04 -17.58
C GLU A 164 13.56 -4.80 -17.96
N SER A 165 13.65 -6.13 -18.16
CA SER A 165 12.49 -7.01 -18.35
C SER A 165 11.53 -6.97 -17.15
N TRP A 166 12.06 -7.16 -15.93
CA TRP A 166 11.24 -7.17 -14.72
C TRP A 166 10.63 -5.80 -14.42
N ARG A 167 11.33 -4.72 -14.77
CA ARG A 167 10.80 -3.37 -14.68
C ARG A 167 9.60 -3.19 -15.61
N SER A 168 9.73 -3.57 -16.89
CA SER A 168 8.65 -3.47 -17.86
C SER A 168 7.43 -4.31 -17.46
N GLU A 169 7.64 -5.55 -17.01
CA GLU A 169 6.55 -6.43 -16.56
C GLU A 169 5.81 -5.88 -15.33
N MET A 170 6.53 -5.28 -14.38
CA MET A 170 5.94 -4.61 -13.22
C MET A 170 5.18 -3.33 -13.60
N GLU A 171 5.76 -2.50 -14.46
CA GLU A 171 5.10 -1.30 -14.96
C GLU A 171 3.83 -1.63 -15.73
N GLU A 172 3.83 -2.71 -16.52
CA GLU A 172 2.62 -3.21 -17.17
C GLU A 172 1.57 -3.69 -16.16
N GLU A 173 1.94 -4.38 -15.08
CA GLU A 173 0.99 -4.81 -14.06
C GLU A 173 0.41 -3.63 -13.28
N ILE A 174 1.25 -2.67 -12.91
CA ILE A 174 0.82 -1.43 -12.26
C ILE A 174 -0.08 -0.63 -13.21
N ASN A 175 0.26 -0.59 -14.50
CA ASN A 175 -0.57 0.06 -15.51
C ASN A 175 -1.88 -0.69 -15.77
N ARG A 176 -1.93 -2.03 -15.60
CA ARG A 176 -3.17 -2.80 -15.58
C ARG A 176 -4.05 -2.44 -14.38
N ILE A 177 -3.45 -2.17 -13.22
CA ILE A 177 -4.18 -1.68 -12.02
C ILE A 177 -4.64 -0.23 -12.19
N ASN A 178 -3.84 0.59 -12.87
CA ASN A 178 -4.21 1.95 -13.25
C ASN A 178 -5.23 1.98 -14.41
N GLN A 179 -5.63 0.83 -14.96
CA GLN A 179 -6.75 0.72 -15.90
C GLN A 179 -8.06 0.50 -15.15
N VAL A 180 -9.13 0.99 -15.77
CA VAL A 180 -10.52 1.02 -15.31
C VAL A 180 -10.91 -0.29 -14.62
N LEU A 181 -11.35 -0.21 -13.36
CA LEU A 181 -12.07 -1.31 -12.69
C LEU A 181 -13.12 -1.87 -13.66
N PRO A 182 -13.19 -3.19 -13.86
CA PRO A 182 -14.12 -3.77 -14.83
C PRO A 182 -15.55 -3.24 -14.59
N ASP A 183 -16.19 -2.91 -15.71
CA ASP A 183 -17.42 -2.10 -15.77
C ASP A 183 -18.54 -2.68 -14.86
N ALA A 184 -18.87 -1.92 -13.80
CA ALA A 184 -20.17 -1.76 -13.14
C ALA A 184 -21.10 -2.96 -12.85
N GLN A 185 -20.68 -4.22 -12.97
CA GLN A 185 -21.56 -5.40 -12.77
C GLN A 185 -21.08 -6.40 -11.72
N THR A 186 -19.82 -6.32 -11.28
CA THR A 186 -19.34 -7.12 -10.16
C THR A 186 -19.74 -6.45 -8.85
N ARG A 187 -20.52 -7.18 -8.04
CA ARG A 187 -20.98 -6.72 -6.71
C ARG A 187 -19.82 -6.50 -5.71
N ASP A 188 -18.61 -6.98 -6.04
CA ASP A 188 -17.46 -7.01 -5.13
C ASP A 188 -16.22 -6.31 -5.70
N LYS A 189 -16.26 -4.97 -5.72
CA LYS A 189 -15.08 -4.14 -6.04
C LYS A 189 -13.92 -4.35 -5.06
N THR A 190 -14.22 -4.68 -3.80
CA THR A 190 -13.18 -4.92 -2.79
C THR A 190 -12.38 -6.18 -3.13
N GLY A 191 -13.05 -7.28 -3.51
CA GLY A 191 -12.40 -8.52 -3.90
C GLY A 191 -11.47 -8.36 -5.08
N GLU A 192 -11.88 -7.60 -6.10
CA GLU A 192 -11.03 -7.28 -7.25
C GLU A 192 -9.77 -6.49 -6.85
N ILE A 193 -9.95 -5.43 -6.05
CA ILE A 193 -8.81 -4.63 -5.54
C ILE A 193 -7.86 -5.50 -4.73
N ARG A 194 -8.40 -6.38 -3.88
CA ARG A 194 -7.60 -7.32 -3.09
C ARG A 194 -6.80 -8.26 -3.99
N GLN A 195 -7.46 -8.87 -4.97
CA GLN A 195 -6.82 -9.77 -5.91
C GLN A 195 -5.71 -9.06 -6.70
N TRP A 196 -5.90 -7.80 -7.07
CA TRP A 196 -4.87 -6.99 -7.71
C TRP A 196 -3.67 -6.75 -6.81
N ILE A 197 -3.91 -6.38 -5.55
CA ILE A 197 -2.84 -6.19 -4.55
C ILE A 197 -2.04 -7.50 -4.38
N ASP A 198 -2.74 -8.61 -4.21
CA ASP A 198 -2.12 -9.93 -4.01
C ASP A 198 -1.28 -10.33 -5.24
N THR A 199 -1.82 -10.14 -6.45
CA THR A 199 -1.11 -10.44 -7.71
C THR A 199 0.20 -9.65 -7.84
N VAL A 200 0.19 -8.35 -7.52
CA VAL A 200 1.41 -7.52 -7.57
C VAL A 200 2.41 -7.97 -6.52
N LEU A 201 1.95 -8.23 -5.30
CA LEU A 201 2.83 -8.66 -4.20
C LEU A 201 3.47 -10.01 -4.49
N GLU A 202 2.72 -10.96 -5.04
CA GLU A 202 3.24 -12.26 -5.48
C GLU A 202 4.31 -12.12 -6.57
N LYS A 203 4.08 -11.27 -7.57
CA LYS A 203 5.10 -10.97 -8.60
C LYS A 203 6.34 -10.31 -8.00
N MET A 204 6.15 -9.40 -7.02
CA MET A 204 7.28 -8.75 -6.35
C MET A 204 8.13 -9.77 -5.58
N ASP A 205 7.47 -10.70 -4.90
CA ASP A 205 8.15 -11.75 -4.14
C ASP A 205 8.84 -12.76 -5.08
N HIS A 206 8.22 -13.07 -6.22
CA HIS A 206 8.84 -13.88 -7.27
C HIS A 206 10.13 -13.24 -7.79
N PHE A 207 10.11 -11.96 -8.19
CA PHE A 207 11.32 -11.29 -8.68
C PHE A 207 12.42 -11.17 -7.63
N LYS A 208 12.05 -10.95 -6.35
CA LYS A 208 13.03 -10.98 -5.25
C LYS A 208 13.69 -12.35 -5.11
N ALA A 209 12.89 -13.43 -5.20
CA ALA A 209 13.40 -14.80 -5.11
C ALA A 209 14.31 -15.14 -6.30
N GLU A 210 13.93 -14.76 -7.52
CA GLU A 210 14.77 -14.94 -8.71
C GLU A 210 16.08 -14.15 -8.61
N HIS A 211 16.02 -12.88 -8.18
CA HIS A 211 17.21 -12.05 -7.99
C HIS A 211 18.18 -12.71 -7.01
N TYR A 212 17.67 -13.16 -5.88
CA TYR A 212 18.44 -13.87 -4.87
C TYR A 212 19.09 -15.14 -5.44
N ARG A 213 18.36 -15.90 -6.27
CA ARG A 213 18.90 -17.08 -6.95
C ARG A 213 20.07 -16.74 -7.87
N TYR A 214 19.92 -15.73 -8.73
CA TYR A 214 21.00 -15.30 -9.64
C TYR A 214 22.24 -14.81 -8.90
N VAL A 215 22.07 -14.04 -7.82
CA VAL A 215 23.17 -13.58 -6.99
C VAL A 215 23.92 -14.78 -6.37
N LYS A 216 23.18 -15.78 -5.86
CA LYS A 216 23.78 -16.98 -5.28
C LYS A 216 24.54 -17.83 -6.31
N GLU A 217 23.98 -18.01 -7.51
CA GLU A 217 24.64 -18.72 -8.61
C GLU A 217 25.94 -17.99 -9.04
N ALA A 218 25.90 -16.66 -9.16
CA ALA A 218 27.07 -15.86 -9.50
C ALA A 218 28.18 -15.95 -8.44
N ILE A 219 27.83 -15.89 -7.15
CA ILE A 219 28.80 -16.07 -6.05
C ILE A 219 29.44 -17.46 -6.12
N THR A 220 28.63 -18.51 -6.32
CA THR A 220 29.13 -19.89 -6.42
C THR A 220 30.11 -20.06 -7.59
N LEU A 221 29.80 -19.45 -8.75
CA LEU A 221 30.68 -19.48 -9.92
C LEU A 221 31.99 -18.71 -9.69
N LEU A 222 31.93 -17.56 -9.00
CA LEU A 222 33.12 -16.79 -8.62
C LEU A 222 34.01 -17.57 -7.64
N GLU A 223 33.41 -18.23 -6.64
CA GLU A 223 34.14 -19.09 -5.71
C GLU A 223 34.81 -20.26 -6.42
N LEU A 224 34.11 -20.92 -7.35
CA LEU A 224 34.67 -21.99 -8.18
C LEU A 224 35.80 -21.49 -9.08
N ALA A 225 35.67 -20.30 -9.67
CA ALA A 225 36.73 -19.70 -10.47
C ALA A 225 37.97 -19.39 -9.63
N LEU A 226 37.80 -18.80 -8.45
CA LEU A 226 38.88 -18.52 -7.49
C LEU A 226 39.56 -19.80 -7.01
N TRP A 227 38.78 -20.87 -6.80
CA TRP A 227 39.34 -22.17 -6.43
C TRP A 227 40.16 -22.79 -7.56
N LYS A 228 39.68 -22.72 -8.81
CA LYS A 228 40.41 -23.18 -9.99
C LYS A 228 41.73 -22.41 -10.19
N THR A 229 41.75 -21.09 -10.02
CA THR A 229 43.00 -20.31 -10.10
C THR A 229 43.99 -20.73 -9.02
N ARG A 230 43.53 -20.94 -7.77
CA ARG A 230 44.40 -21.44 -6.68
C ARG A 230 44.95 -22.83 -6.93
N LEU A 231 44.19 -23.70 -7.61
CA LEU A 231 44.69 -25.02 -8.02
C LEU A 231 45.70 -24.93 -9.15
N GLY A 232 45.46 -24.08 -10.15
CA GLY A 232 46.41 -23.83 -11.23
C GLY A 232 47.77 -23.33 -10.72
N GLU A 233 47.77 -22.39 -9.76
CA GLU A 233 48.99 -21.91 -9.09
C GLU A 233 49.74 -23.02 -8.34
N LYS A 234 49.02 -23.98 -7.75
CA LYS A 234 49.62 -25.15 -7.08
C LYS A 234 50.21 -26.16 -8.05
N GLU A 235 49.60 -26.36 -9.22
CA GLU A 235 50.16 -27.26 -10.24
C GLU A 235 51.41 -26.67 -10.90
N ASP A 236 51.42 -25.37 -11.21
CA ASP A 236 52.59 -24.72 -11.81
C ASP A 236 53.78 -24.66 -10.83
N SER A 237 53.55 -24.33 -9.55
CA SER A 237 54.60 -24.40 -8.52
C SER A 237 55.14 -25.83 -8.30
N SER A 238 54.29 -26.86 -8.45
CA SER A 238 54.72 -28.27 -8.37
C SER A 238 55.55 -28.72 -9.58
N LYS A 239 55.24 -28.24 -10.79
CA LYS A 239 56.00 -28.53 -12.03
C LYS A 239 57.35 -27.83 -12.04
N GLU A 240 57.41 -26.62 -11.50
CA GLU A 240 58.64 -25.82 -11.37
C GLU A 240 59.60 -26.40 -10.31
N GLY A 241 59.06 -26.97 -9.22
CA GLY A 241 59.82 -27.77 -8.26
C GLY A 241 60.37 -29.07 -8.85
N ARG A 242 59.62 -29.74 -9.73
CA ARG A 242 60.02 -31.00 -10.39
C ARG A 242 61.08 -30.78 -11.48
N THR A 243 61.01 -29.69 -12.24
CA THR A 243 62.03 -29.32 -13.23
C THR A 243 63.33 -28.84 -12.59
N LYS A 244 63.28 -28.16 -11.43
CA LYS A 244 64.48 -27.85 -10.65
C LYS A 244 65.14 -29.10 -10.08
N LYS A 245 64.37 -30.09 -9.61
CA LYS A 245 64.92 -31.36 -9.10
C LYS A 245 65.55 -32.22 -10.22
N ALA A 246 64.92 -32.30 -11.39
CA ALA A 246 65.46 -33.03 -12.55
C ALA A 246 66.76 -32.41 -13.13
N LYS A 247 66.99 -31.10 -12.95
CA LYS A 247 68.26 -30.45 -13.34
C LYS A 247 69.40 -30.66 -12.35
N VAL A 248 69.11 -30.98 -11.09
CA VAL A 248 70.15 -31.26 -10.07
C VAL A 248 70.69 -32.68 -10.22
N ASP A 249 69.84 -33.65 -10.59
CA ASP A 249 70.24 -35.05 -10.76
C ASP A 249 71.00 -35.34 -12.07
N ALA A 250 71.02 -34.39 -13.03
CA ALA A 250 71.74 -34.50 -14.30
C ALA A 250 73.15 -33.89 -14.28
N VAL A 251 73.58 -33.28 -13.17
CA VAL A 251 74.92 -32.67 -13.01
C VAL A 251 75.84 -33.54 -12.13
N SER A 252 75.36 -34.69 -11.65
CA SER A 252 76.09 -35.61 -10.76
C SER A 252 76.39 -37.00 -11.36
N ALA A 253 76.44 -37.13 -12.69
CA ALA A 253 76.90 -38.34 -13.39
C ALA A 253 78.00 -37.96 -14.38
#